data_AF-A0A1D8TNQ4-F1
#
_entry.id   AF-A0A1D8TNQ4-F1
#
_cell.length_a   1.000
_cell.length_b   1.000
_cell.length_c   1.000
_cell.angle_alpha   90.00
_cell.angle_beta   90.00
_cell.angle_gamma   90.00
#
_symmetry.space_group_name_H-M   'P 1'
#
loop_
_entity.id
_entity.type
_entity.pdbx_description
1 polymer ?
#
loop_
_entity_poly.entity_id
_entity_poly.type
_entity_poly.pdbx_seq_one_letter_code
_entity_poly.pdbx_strand_id
1 'polypeptide(L)'
;MQLFDVWSTHTKDCDVCQNALTNINRAMVISYGAAVLCLLIGIVMDARAVAFKMAMTTDAVTISPFKVIPSIGLLLGIAGAIILATIGYSLKRLSRLFYVYEFDHSKND
;
A
#
# COMPACT_ATOMS: atom_id res chain seq x y z
N MET A 1 -18.33 -9.53 29.96
CA MET A 1 -17.40 -8.48 30.41
C MET A 1 -16.34 -8.28 29.33
N GLN A 2 -16.34 -7.12 28.68
CA GLN A 2 -15.33 -6.76 27.66
C GLN A 2 -14.00 -6.46 28.38
N LEU A 3 -13.16 -7.49 28.54
CA LEU A 3 -11.94 -7.41 29.36
C LEU A 3 -10.80 -6.61 28.70
N PHE A 4 -10.93 -6.17 27.44
CA PHE A 4 -9.87 -5.43 26.73
C PHE A 4 -10.42 -4.34 25.78
N ASP A 5 -11.41 -3.57 26.23
CA ASP A 5 -11.81 -2.35 25.53
C ASP A 5 -10.92 -1.17 25.95
N VAL A 6 -9.74 -1.08 25.33
CA VAL A 6 -8.78 0.04 25.50
C VAL A 6 -9.34 1.35 24.93
N TRP A 7 -10.32 1.27 24.03
CA TRP A 7 -10.90 2.43 23.39
C TRP A 7 -11.81 3.20 24.35
N SER A 8 -12.79 2.54 24.95
CA SER A 8 -13.76 3.16 25.86
C SER A 8 -13.19 3.53 27.23
N THR A 9 -12.10 2.89 27.64
CA THR A 9 -11.49 3.11 28.97
C THR A 9 -10.44 4.22 29.01
N HIS A 10 -9.82 4.57 27.88
CA HIS A 10 -8.74 5.56 27.85
C HIS A 10 -8.61 6.32 26.52
N THR A 11 -8.61 5.61 25.39
CA THR A 11 -8.24 6.21 24.09
C THR A 11 -9.21 7.30 23.65
N LYS A 12 -10.51 7.15 23.97
CA LYS A 12 -11.55 8.13 23.60
C LYS A 12 -11.35 9.49 24.28
N ASP A 13 -10.92 9.52 25.54
CA ASP A 13 -10.85 10.75 26.33
C ASP A 13 -9.43 11.34 26.39
N CYS A 14 -8.46 10.72 25.71
CA CYS A 14 -7.07 11.17 25.67
C CYS A 14 -6.71 11.78 24.30
N ASP A 15 -6.51 13.10 24.28
CA ASP A 15 -6.13 13.84 23.06
C ASP A 15 -4.84 13.34 22.41
N VAL A 16 -3.84 12.97 23.22
CA VAL A 16 -2.56 12.45 22.72
C VAL A 16 -2.78 11.15 21.94
N CYS A 17 -3.60 10.25 22.48
CA CYS A 17 -3.92 8.98 21.84
C CYS A 17 -4.77 9.17 20.57
N GLN A 18 -5.76 10.07 20.60
CA GLN A 18 -6.56 10.40 19.42
C GLN A 18 -5.70 11.01 18.30
N ASN A 19 -4.78 11.91 18.65
CA ASN A 19 -3.94 12.58 17.67
C ASN A 19 -2.94 11.60 17.04
N ALA A 20 -2.35 10.71 17.84
CA ALA A 20 -1.52 9.61 17.35
C ALA A 20 -2.30 8.68 16.39
N LEU A 21 -3.51 8.27 16.77
CA LEU A 21 -4.35 7.41 15.94
C LEU A 21 -4.77 8.07 14.63
N THR A 22 -5.12 9.35 14.68
CA THR A 22 -5.49 10.15 13.50
C THR A 22 -4.31 10.26 12.53
N ASN A 23 -3.11 10.52 13.06
CA ASN A 23 -1.90 10.56 12.26
C ASN A 23 -1.56 9.21 11.62
N ILE A 24 -1.71 8.10 12.36
CA ILE A 24 -1.51 6.75 11.82
C ILE A 24 -2.52 6.45 10.70
N ASN A 25 -3.80 6.76 10.91
CA ASN A 25 -4.84 6.57 9.89
C ASN A 25 -4.57 7.42 8.64
N ARG A 26 -4.17 8.67 8.81
CA ARG A 26 -3.81 9.55 7.70
C ARG A 26 -2.58 9.02 6.95
N ALA A 27 -1.54 8.59 7.67
CA ALA A 27 -0.35 7.99 7.09
C ALA A 27 -0.69 6.69 6.32
N MET A 28 -1.63 5.88 6.81
CA MET A 28 -2.10 4.69 6.12
C MET A 28 -2.77 5.03 4.79
N VAL A 29 -3.70 5.98 4.78
CA VAL A 29 -4.38 6.43 3.54
C VAL A 29 -3.37 6.97 2.53
N ILE A 30 -2.41 7.78 3.00
CA ILE A 30 -1.34 8.32 2.15
C ILE A 30 -0.47 7.19 1.59
N SER A 31 -0.10 6.18 2.40
CA SER A 31 0.75 5.08 1.95
C SER A 31 0.10 4.26 0.84
N TYR A 32 -1.18 3.93 0.98
CA TYR A 32 -1.92 3.21 -0.07
C TYR A 32 -2.14 4.08 -1.31
N GLY A 33 -2.48 5.36 -1.14
CA GLY A 33 -2.62 6.29 -2.26
C GLY A 33 -1.31 6.47 -3.03
N ALA A 34 -0.19 6.60 -2.32
CA ALA A 34 1.14 6.69 -2.91
C ALA A 34 1.55 5.39 -3.62
N ALA A 35 1.19 4.21 -3.08
CA ALA A 35 1.45 2.93 -3.73
C ALA A 35 0.76 2.85 -5.10
N VAL A 36 -0.52 3.22 -5.16
CA VAL A 36 -1.28 3.28 -6.41
C VAL A 36 -0.65 4.27 -7.38
N LEU A 37 -0.30 5.47 -6.91
CA LEU A 37 0.34 6.49 -7.73
C LEU A 37 1.68 6.01 -8.31
N CYS A 38 2.49 5.31 -7.50
CA CYS A 38 3.78 4.76 -7.93
C CYS A 38 3.61 3.72 -9.05
N LEU A 39 2.61 2.85 -8.95
CA LEU A 39 2.27 1.91 -10.02
C LEU A 39 1.83 2.63 -11.30
N LEU A 40 0.95 3.63 -11.18
CA LEU A 40 0.47 4.40 -12.34
C LEU A 40 1.63 5.09 -13.06
N ILE A 41 2.54 5.72 -12.31
CA ILE A 41 3.73 6.36 -12.89
C ILE A 41 4.62 5.30 -13.56
N GLY A 42 4.86 4.17 -12.90
CA GLY A 42 5.65 3.06 -13.46
C GLY A 42 5.08 2.54 -14.79
N ILE A 43 3.76 2.35 -14.86
CA ILE A 43 3.06 1.91 -16.08
C ILE A 43 3.18 2.96 -17.20
N VAL A 44 2.98 4.23 -16.88
CA VAL A 44 3.09 5.32 -17.89
C VAL A 44 4.52 5.41 -18.42
N MET A 45 5.53 5.34 -17.55
CA MET A 45 6.93 5.33 -17.95
C MET A 45 7.27 4.13 -18.83
N ASP A 46 6.74 2.95 -18.51
CA ASP A 46 6.91 1.73 -19.30
C ASP A 46 6.32 1.85 -20.69
N ALA A 47 5.07 2.31 -20.79
CA ALA A 47 4.39 2.52 -22.06
C ALA A 47 5.16 3.50 -22.96
N ARG A 48 5.69 4.58 -22.38
CA ARG A 48 6.54 5.54 -23.11
C ARG A 48 7.86 4.89 -23.55
N ALA A 49 8.52 4.15 -22.66
CA ALA A 49 9.79 3.50 -22.98
C ALA A 49 9.66 2.46 -24.11
N VAL A 50 8.57 1.69 -24.11
CA VAL A 50 8.26 0.73 -25.17
C VAL A 50 7.97 1.45 -26.49
N ALA A 51 7.16 2.51 -26.47
CA ALA A 51 6.86 3.30 -27.67
C ALA A 51 8.13 3.90 -28.30
N PHE A 52 9.05 4.45 -27.49
CA PHE A 52 10.33 4.96 -27.99
C PHE A 52 11.23 3.86 -28.57
N LYS A 53 11.30 2.69 -27.92
CA LYS A 53 12.07 1.55 -28.44
C LYS A 53 11.55 1.11 -29.81
N MET A 54 10.22 1.00 -29.97
CA MET A 54 9.60 0.64 -31.25
C MET A 54 9.83 1.68 -32.35
N ALA A 55 9.84 2.96 -32.00
CA ALA A 55 10.08 4.05 -32.97
C ALA A 55 11.55 4.10 -33.46
N MET A 56 12.51 3.62 -32.67
CA MET A 56 13.94 3.62 -33.03
C MET A 56 14.40 2.36 -33.77
N THR A 57 13.69 1.24 -33.62
CA THR A 57 13.99 0.01 -34.37
C THR A 57 13.37 0.07 -35.77
N THR A 58 14.21 0.14 -36.80
CA THR A 58 13.83 0.17 -38.23
C THR A 58 13.31 -1.17 -38.76
N ASP A 59 13.51 -2.26 -38.02
CA ASP A 59 13.09 -3.59 -38.45
C ASP A 59 11.67 -3.88 -37.95
N ALA A 60 10.72 -3.90 -38.89
CA ALA A 60 9.35 -4.34 -38.71
C ALA A 60 9.30 -5.85 -38.41
N VAL A 61 9.77 -6.25 -37.23
CA VAL A 61 9.68 -7.63 -36.76
C VAL A 61 8.50 -7.70 -35.81
N THR A 62 7.50 -8.47 -36.22
CA THR A 62 6.44 -9.06 -35.39
C THR A 62 6.79 -9.08 -33.90
N ILE A 63 6.36 -8.04 -33.18
CA ILE A 63 6.69 -7.85 -31.77
C ILE A 63 5.78 -8.78 -30.98
N SER A 64 6.27 -9.97 -30.65
CA SER A 64 5.58 -10.84 -29.71
C SER A 64 5.43 -10.11 -28.37
N PRO A 65 4.22 -10.01 -27.79
CA PRO A 65 3.98 -9.37 -26.50
C PRO A 65 4.89 -9.92 -25.38
N PHE A 66 5.27 -11.19 -25.49
CA PHE A 66 6.13 -11.89 -24.52
C PHE A 66 7.62 -11.53 -24.62
N LYS A 67 8.07 -10.85 -25.69
CA LYS A 67 9.46 -10.43 -25.87
C LYS A 67 9.70 -8.98 -25.44
N VAL A 68 8.65 -8.27 -25.03
CA VAL A 68 8.74 -6.91 -24.49
C VAL A 68 9.32 -6.98 -23.08
N ILE A 69 10.60 -6.66 -22.95
CA ILE A 69 11.26 -6.59 -21.65
C ILE A 69 10.77 -5.33 -20.93
N PRO A 70 10.20 -5.46 -19.72
CA PRO A 70 9.71 -4.32 -18.96
C PRO A 70 10.85 -3.35 -18.66
N SER A 71 10.53 -2.06 -18.68
CA SER A 71 11.46 -1.00 -18.35
C SER A 71 11.81 -0.99 -16.86
N ILE A 72 12.97 -0.43 -16.54
CA ILE A 72 13.42 -0.22 -15.16
C ILE A 72 12.39 0.62 -14.38
N GLY A 73 11.70 1.56 -15.03
CA GLY A 73 10.66 2.39 -14.41
C GLY A 73 9.49 1.57 -13.87
N LEU A 74 9.05 0.55 -14.60
CA LEU A 74 7.99 -0.35 -14.12
C LEU A 74 8.44 -1.16 -12.91
N LEU A 75 9.65 -1.72 -12.96
CA LEU A 75 10.21 -2.51 -11.85
C LEU A 75 10.36 -1.66 -10.58
N LEU A 76 10.84 -0.43 -10.72
CA LEU A 76 10.95 0.52 -9.61
C LEU A 76 9.57 0.90 -9.06
N GLY A 77 8.60 1.11 -9.94
CA GLY A 77 7.21 1.40 -9.56
C GLY A 77 6.58 0.25 -8.77
N ILE A 78 6.77 -0.99 -9.20
CA ILE A 78 6.31 -2.19 -8.49
C ILE A 78 7.00 -2.31 -7.13
N ALA A 79 8.32 -2.20 -7.09
CA ALA A 79 9.08 -2.28 -5.84
C ALA A 79 8.64 -1.19 -4.85
N GLY A 80 8.51 0.05 -5.31
CA GLY A 80 8.03 1.17 -4.49
C GLY A 80 6.61 0.96 -3.97
N ALA A 81 5.71 0.44 -4.81
CA ALA A 81 4.34 0.12 -4.42
C ALA A 81 4.28 -0.98 -3.36
N ILE A 82 5.11 -2.03 -3.48
CA ILE A 82 5.21 -3.10 -2.48
C ILE A 82 5.67 -2.52 -1.14
N ILE A 83 6.72 -1.69 -1.15
CA ILE A 83 7.25 -1.05 0.07
C ILE A 83 6.18 -0.14 0.72
N LEU A 84 5.48 0.67 -0.06
CA LEU A 84 4.43 1.54 0.45
C LEU A 84 3.25 0.74 1.01
N ALA A 85 2.87 -0.36 0.35
CA ALA A 85 1.83 -1.25 0.83
C ALA A 85 2.21 -1.98 2.14
N THR A 86 3.48 -2.41 2.29
CA THR A 86 3.95 -3.03 3.53
C THR A 86 4.02 -2.03 4.69
N ILE A 87 4.39 -0.78 4.42
CA ILE A 87 4.29 0.32 5.39
C ILE A 87 2.84 0.54 5.81
N GLY A 88 1.91 0.66 4.85
CA GLY A 88 0.48 0.81 5.13
C GLY A 88 -0.09 -0.34 5.97
N TYR A 89 0.31 -1.58 5.65
CA TYR A 89 -0.05 -2.76 6.44
C TYR A 89 0.48 -2.71 7.88
N SER A 90 1.72 -2.25 8.06
CA SER A 90 2.33 -2.11 9.39
C SER A 90 1.63 -1.02 10.20
N LEU A 91 1.30 0.12 9.59
CA LEU A 91 0.49 1.18 10.19
C LEU A 91 -0.90 0.67 10.60
N LYS A 92 -1.52 -0.19 9.78
CA LYS A 92 -2.80 -0.85 10.12
C LYS A 92 -2.69 -1.79 11.30
N ARG A 93 -1.53 -2.42 11.49
CA ARG A 93 -1.28 -3.22 12.69
C ARG A 93 -1.17 -2.32 13.92
N LEU A 94 -0.51 -1.17 13.81
CA LEU A 94 -0.40 -0.19 14.91
C LEU A 94 -1.76 0.42 15.26
N SER A 95 -2.57 0.80 14.27
CA SER A 95 -3.90 1.38 14.55
C SER A 95 -4.82 0.40 15.28
N ARG A 96 -4.73 -0.91 15.00
CA ARG A 96 -5.49 -1.95 15.70
C ARG A 96 -5.17 -2.05 17.19
N LEU A 97 -4.02 -1.58 17.66
CA LEU A 97 -3.70 -1.56 19.10
C LEU A 97 -4.55 -0.57 19.89
N PHE A 98 -5.15 0.41 19.21
CA PHE A 98 -6.02 1.42 19.83
C PHE A 98 -7.50 1.02 19.85
N TYR A 99 -7.86 -0.13 19.27
CA TYR A 99 -9.23 -0.64 19.19
C TYR A 99 -9.38 -1.97 19.93
N VAL A 100 -10.63 -2.30 20.27
CA VAL A 100 -11.02 -3.48 21.06
C VAL A 100 -10.63 -4.79 20.37
N TYR A 101 -9.99 -5.69 21.12
CA TYR A 101 -9.91 -7.10 20.74
C TYR A 101 -11.16 -7.81 21.27
N GLU A 102 -12.14 -8.09 20.41
CA GLU A 102 -13.16 -9.08 20.72
C GLU A 102 -12.48 -10.45 20.72
N PHE A 103 -12.09 -10.94 21.88
CA PHE A 103 -11.74 -12.35 22.04
C PHE A 103 -13.03 -13.15 21.91
N ASP A 104 -13.29 -13.66 20.71
CA ASP A 104 -14.37 -14.60 20.44
C ASP A 104 -14.08 -15.90 21.21
N HIS A 105 -14.62 -16.02 22.42
CA HIS A 105 -14.52 -17.22 23.26
C HIS A 105 -15.46 -18.34 22.79
N SER A 106 -16.13 -18.20 21.64
CA SER A 106 -17.19 -19.13 21.19
C SER A 106 -16.70 -20.47 20.59
N LYS A 107 -15.42 -20.83 20.74
CA LYS A 107 -14.89 -22.12 20.25
C LYS A 107 -14.14 -22.92 21.31
N ASN A 108 -14.65 -22.95 22.53
CA ASN A 108 -14.15 -23.82 23.58
C ASN A 108 -15.27 -24.53 24.35
N ASP A 109 -16.33 -24.93 23.62
CA ASP A 109 -17.24 -26.00 24.03
C ASP A 109 -17.07 -27.20 23.09
#